data_AF-A0A8P4KHV6-F1
#
_entry.id   AF-A0A8P4KHV6-F1
#
_cell.length_a   1.000
_cell.length_b   1.000
_cell.length_c   1.000
_cell.angle_alpha   90.00
_cell.angle_beta   90.00
_cell.angle_gamma   90.00
#
_symmetry.space_group_name_H-M   'P 1'
#
loop_
_entity.id
_entity.type
_entity.pdbx_description
1 polymer ?
#
loop_
_entity_poly.entity_id
_entity_poly.type
_entity_poly.pdbx_seq_one_letter_code
_entity_poly.pdbx_strand_id
1 'polypeptide(L)'
;HNKNQHKQFISLFPNYKVTDSDIQRRPSEIAYPLAKESCVKTWNSMQDLTRDIYDIYAEYEDEDDDCAPYGFAKPVSPSKKNYVININVGGKPYQIAYKMAAKYPKTRIGRLATYTDHNMKLDLCDDYIVTNNEYFFDRDPDVFHSIFQFYRTGVLWIRDELCPRNFLEEINYWGVRIKNTHRCCRISFEERQDDLNDQLKIQRELEAEVEIEENAELFHDMFMGQQRRAIWNLMEKPFSSIKAKLMALASSLFVLISLVAMTLSTVEEMQYRTATGQLSGKTYWEYVESMCIAFFTMEYLLRLFSTPDLKSFSRSVLNTVDLIAILPQYVQGILEVFDNEENFMKHEADMQAVGQVGKLGQVLRIMRLMRIFRILKLARHSTGLRAFGFTLRQCYQQVGCLFLFIAMGIFSFSAMVYTVEHDMPQTNFTSIPAAWWWASVSISTVGYGDVYPETILGRLFAFICIAFGIILNGLPISILFNKFSDYYSKLKSNQYTASTKKRGKLRFANRTLKQLNHCFGTNSCPPHSLPTS
;
A
#
# COMPACT_ATOMS: atom_id res chain seq x y z
N HIS A 1 40.51 -5.18 -2.51
CA HIS A 1 39.71 -6.39 -2.75
C HIS A 1 38.40 -6.19 -1.96
N ASN A 2 37.23 -5.86 -2.48
CA ASN A 2 36.70 -5.67 -3.82
C ASN A 2 35.71 -4.48 -3.74
N LYS A 3 35.73 -3.56 -4.71
CA LYS A 3 34.97 -2.29 -4.71
C LYS A 3 33.61 -2.47 -5.40
N ASN A 4 32.60 -1.81 -4.84
CA ASN A 4 31.37 -1.28 -5.45
C ASN A 4 31.20 -1.47 -6.96
N GLN A 5 30.16 -2.22 -7.36
CA GLN A 5 29.53 -2.09 -8.68
C GLN A 5 28.03 -1.84 -8.51
N HIS A 6 27.66 -0.55 -8.44
CA HIS A 6 26.34 -0.09 -8.82
C HIS A 6 26.25 -0.13 -10.34
N LYS A 7 25.46 -1.06 -10.90
CA LYS A 7 25.07 -1.02 -12.32
C LYS A 7 23.88 -0.07 -12.46
N GLN A 8 24.13 1.08 -13.10
CA GLN A 8 23.12 1.95 -13.69
C GLN A 8 22.53 1.23 -14.91
N PHE A 9 21.22 0.95 -14.92
CA PHE A 9 20.53 0.59 -16.14
C PHE A 9 20.21 1.87 -16.93
N ILE A 10 20.82 1.95 -18.11
CA ILE A 10 20.66 3.01 -19.10
C ILE A 10 19.30 2.84 -19.79
N SER A 11 18.51 3.92 -19.79
CA SER A 11 17.28 4.02 -20.58
C SER A 11 17.58 4.00 -22.08
N LEU A 12 17.08 3.01 -22.80
CA LEU A 12 17.12 2.94 -24.25
C LEU A 12 15.86 3.59 -24.83
N PHE A 13 15.94 4.87 -25.21
CA PHE A 13 15.09 5.49 -26.23
C PHE A 13 15.89 6.60 -26.93
N PRO A 14 16.22 6.46 -28.23
CA PRO A 14 16.93 7.49 -28.97
C PRO A 14 15.98 8.61 -29.44
N ASN A 15 16.52 9.83 -29.41
CA ASN A 15 15.92 11.09 -29.82
C ASN A 15 15.43 11.10 -31.28
N TYR A 16 14.19 11.55 -31.52
CA TYR A 16 13.74 12.03 -32.83
C TYR A 16 13.75 13.57 -32.84
N LYS A 17 14.65 14.16 -33.64
CA LYS A 17 14.68 15.60 -33.94
C LYS A 17 13.84 15.86 -35.18
N VAL A 18 12.89 16.78 -35.09
CA VAL A 18 12.17 17.36 -36.23
C VAL A 18 13.00 18.54 -36.74
N THR A 19 13.34 18.54 -38.02
CA THR A 19 13.93 19.69 -38.73
C THR A 19 12.96 20.14 -39.81
N ASP A 20 12.49 21.38 -39.69
CA ASP A 20 11.85 22.15 -40.75
C ASP A 20 12.89 22.59 -41.79
N SER A 21 12.54 22.46 -43.07
CA SER A 21 13.01 23.37 -44.11
C SER A 21 12.10 23.28 -45.34
N ASP A 22 11.49 24.43 -45.66
CA ASP A 22 10.75 24.74 -46.89
C ASP A 22 11.48 24.32 -48.17
N ILE A 23 10.72 23.91 -49.20
CA ILE A 23 10.82 24.45 -50.57
C ILE A 23 9.57 24.05 -51.40
N GLN A 24 9.11 25.06 -52.12
CA GLN A 24 7.93 25.21 -52.95
C GLN A 24 8.02 24.47 -54.30
N ARG A 25 6.95 23.76 -54.72
CA ARG A 25 6.34 23.78 -56.08
C ARG A 25 5.16 22.79 -56.20
N ARG A 26 4.00 23.31 -56.63
CA ARG A 26 2.77 22.62 -57.10
C ARG A 26 2.77 22.62 -58.66
N PRO A 27 1.79 22.04 -59.39
CA PRO A 27 0.78 21.01 -59.07
C PRO A 27 0.59 19.92 -60.16
N SER A 28 -0.08 18.80 -59.85
CA SER A 28 -1.06 18.17 -60.76
C SER A 28 -1.91 17.14 -60.01
N GLU A 29 -3.22 17.29 -60.16
CA GLU A 29 -4.34 16.57 -59.54
C GLU A 29 -4.40 15.08 -59.94
N ILE A 30 -4.68 14.17 -58.98
CA ILE A 30 -5.69 13.11 -59.10
C ILE A 30 -6.24 12.84 -57.69
N ALA A 31 -7.55 13.04 -57.53
CA ALA A 31 -8.29 12.78 -56.30
C ALA A 31 -8.79 11.33 -56.24
N TYR A 32 -8.60 10.64 -55.11
CA TYR A 32 -9.49 9.56 -54.67
C TYR A 32 -9.73 9.64 -53.15
N PRO A 33 -10.95 9.30 -52.67
CA PRO A 33 -11.42 9.64 -51.34
C PRO A 33 -11.31 8.47 -50.33
N LEU A 34 -11.56 8.80 -49.07
CA LEU A 34 -11.70 7.94 -47.87
C LEU A 34 -10.42 7.64 -47.09
N ALA A 35 -10.10 8.61 -46.22
CA ALA A 35 -9.75 8.31 -44.85
C ALA A 35 -10.86 7.48 -44.17
N LYS A 36 -10.51 6.27 -43.73
CA LYS A 36 -11.13 5.63 -42.56
C LYS A 36 -10.04 5.50 -41.52
N GLU A 37 -10.13 6.41 -40.55
CA GLU A 37 -9.75 6.28 -39.15
C GLU A 37 -8.73 5.17 -38.82
N SER A 38 -7.50 5.62 -38.61
CA SER A 38 -6.65 5.23 -37.47
C SER A 38 -7.40 4.43 -36.39
N CYS A 39 -7.28 3.10 -36.44
CA CYS A 39 -7.56 2.24 -35.29
C CYS A 39 -6.23 1.83 -34.64
N VAL A 40 -5.41 2.83 -34.28
CA VAL A 40 -4.46 2.62 -33.18
C VAL A 40 -5.31 2.54 -31.93
N LYS A 41 -5.51 1.31 -31.44
CA LYS A 41 -6.13 1.06 -30.14
C LYS A 41 -5.35 1.89 -29.11
N THR A 42 -5.97 2.91 -28.55
CA THR A 42 -5.39 3.72 -27.48
C THR A 42 -5.06 2.78 -26.32
N TRP A 43 -3.78 2.70 -25.97
CA TRP A 43 -3.28 1.85 -24.90
C TRP A 43 -3.85 2.36 -23.57
N ASN A 44 -4.95 1.76 -23.13
CA ASN A 44 -5.70 2.18 -21.96
C ASN A 44 -5.23 1.37 -20.73
N SER A 45 -3.95 1.54 -20.41
CA SER A 45 -3.17 0.76 -19.44
C SER A 45 -3.73 0.68 -18.02
N MET A 46 -4.79 1.42 -17.67
CA MET A 46 -5.39 1.40 -16.32
C MET A 46 -6.83 0.90 -16.28
N GLN A 47 -7.59 0.98 -17.37
CA GLN A 47 -9.03 0.66 -17.34
C GLN A 47 -9.28 -0.85 -17.52
N ASP A 48 -8.35 -1.57 -18.17
CA ASP A 48 -8.33 -3.04 -18.24
C ASP A 48 -7.74 -3.72 -16.97
N LEU A 49 -7.44 -2.96 -15.91
CA LEU A 49 -7.06 -3.51 -14.59
C LEU A 49 -8.24 -3.77 -13.65
N THR A 50 -9.46 -3.46 -14.10
CA THR A 50 -10.67 -3.51 -13.26
C THR A 50 -11.25 -4.93 -13.16
N ARG A 51 -10.91 -5.83 -14.09
CA ARG A 51 -11.25 -7.25 -14.01
C ARG A 51 -10.23 -7.95 -13.12
N ASP A 52 -10.68 -8.50 -11.99
CA ASP A 52 -9.78 -9.28 -11.15
C ASP A 52 -9.38 -10.54 -11.91
N ILE A 53 -8.12 -10.95 -11.81
CA ILE A 53 -7.62 -12.13 -12.54
C ILE A 53 -8.39 -13.39 -12.12
N TYR A 54 -8.97 -13.39 -10.92
CA TYR A 54 -9.90 -14.41 -10.45
C TYR A 54 -11.23 -14.44 -11.21
N ASP A 55 -11.70 -13.32 -11.77
CA ASP A 55 -12.89 -13.29 -12.65
C ASP A 55 -12.60 -14.03 -13.96
N ILE A 56 -11.36 -13.92 -14.46
CA ILE A 56 -10.91 -14.73 -15.58
C ILE A 56 -11.00 -16.20 -15.17
N TYR A 57 -10.55 -16.58 -13.95
CA TYR A 57 -10.65 -17.94 -13.39
C TYR A 57 -12.09 -18.44 -13.15
N ALA A 58 -13.03 -17.59 -12.73
CA ALA A 58 -14.42 -17.98 -12.50
C ALA A 58 -15.12 -18.38 -13.81
N GLU A 59 -14.81 -17.71 -14.92
CA GLU A 59 -15.21 -18.15 -16.26
C GLU A 59 -14.65 -19.55 -16.63
N TYR A 60 -13.63 -20.09 -15.91
CA TYR A 60 -13.12 -21.45 -16.11
C TYR A 60 -13.98 -22.54 -15.44
N GLU A 61 -14.76 -22.22 -14.40
CA GLU A 61 -15.60 -23.21 -13.69
C GLU A 61 -17.03 -23.21 -14.23
N ASP A 62 -17.57 -22.06 -14.61
CA ASP A 62 -18.97 -21.95 -15.09
C ASP A 62 -19.18 -22.53 -16.51
N GLU A 63 -18.15 -22.60 -17.36
CA GLU A 63 -18.26 -23.23 -18.69
C GLU A 63 -18.26 -24.78 -18.66
N ASP A 64 -17.98 -25.40 -17.50
CA ASP A 64 -17.97 -26.86 -17.40
C ASP A 64 -19.39 -27.45 -17.15
N ASP A 65 -20.41 -26.66 -16.78
CA ASP A 65 -21.77 -27.16 -16.49
C ASP A 65 -22.82 -26.97 -17.62
N ASP A 66 -22.63 -26.03 -18.55
CA ASP A 66 -23.61 -25.73 -19.62
C ASP A 66 -23.16 -26.20 -21.02
N CYS A 67 -22.92 -27.50 -21.20
CA CYS A 67 -22.90 -28.07 -22.56
C CYS A 67 -23.31 -29.55 -22.59
N ALA A 68 -24.59 -29.79 -22.86
CA ALA A 68 -25.12 -31.06 -23.36
C ALA A 68 -24.33 -31.54 -24.61
N PRO A 69 -24.22 -32.85 -24.85
CA PRO A 69 -23.36 -33.40 -25.89
C PRO A 69 -23.93 -33.10 -27.28
N TYR A 70 -23.54 -31.99 -27.90
CA TYR A 70 -23.74 -31.80 -29.33
C TYR A 70 -22.90 -32.82 -30.10
N GLY A 71 -23.56 -33.49 -31.03
CA GLY A 71 -23.13 -34.72 -31.69
C GLY A 71 -21.66 -34.76 -32.10
N PHE A 72 -21.01 -35.85 -31.72
CA PHE A 72 -19.74 -36.30 -32.27
C PHE A 72 -19.80 -36.32 -33.81
N ALA A 73 -19.16 -35.36 -34.46
CA ALA A 73 -18.79 -35.50 -35.85
C ALA A 73 -17.78 -36.64 -35.98
N LYS A 74 -18.13 -37.65 -36.80
CA LYS A 74 -17.29 -38.84 -37.05
C LYS A 74 -15.87 -38.45 -37.48
N PRO A 75 -14.82 -39.16 -37.02
CA PRO A 75 -13.47 -38.95 -37.52
C PRO A 75 -13.41 -39.41 -38.99
N VAL A 76 -13.20 -38.47 -39.89
CA VAL A 76 -12.98 -38.75 -41.32
C VAL A 76 -11.60 -39.39 -41.50
N SER A 77 -11.55 -40.50 -42.25
CA SER A 77 -10.31 -41.23 -42.57
C SER A 77 -9.31 -40.34 -43.33
N PRO A 78 -8.00 -40.42 -43.04
CA PRO A 78 -7.03 -39.49 -43.62
C PRO A 78 -6.62 -39.92 -45.04
N SER A 79 -6.94 -39.08 -46.03
CA SER A 79 -6.20 -39.06 -47.30
C SER A 79 -4.75 -38.62 -47.03
N LYS A 80 -3.79 -39.37 -47.57
CA LYS A 80 -2.33 -39.21 -47.38
C LYS A 80 -1.81 -37.90 -47.99
N LYS A 81 -2.05 -36.76 -47.35
CA LYS A 81 -1.20 -35.57 -47.44
C LYS A 81 -1.13 -34.97 -46.03
N ASN A 82 0.06 -34.82 -45.47
CA ASN A 82 0.26 -34.10 -44.23
C ASN A 82 0.02 -32.62 -44.52
N TYR A 83 -1.24 -32.19 -44.51
CA TYR A 83 -1.56 -30.77 -44.60
C TYR A 83 -0.94 -30.09 -43.37
N VAL A 84 -0.21 -29.01 -43.64
CA VAL A 84 0.40 -28.13 -42.64
C VAL A 84 -0.38 -26.82 -42.66
N ILE A 85 -0.62 -26.24 -41.50
CA ILE A 85 -1.22 -24.91 -41.32
C ILE A 85 -0.07 -23.92 -41.20
N ASN A 86 -0.03 -22.92 -42.08
CA ASN A 86 0.91 -21.82 -42.01
C ASN A 86 0.30 -20.71 -41.15
N ILE A 87 0.98 -20.36 -40.08
CA ILE A 87 0.54 -19.38 -39.09
C ILE A 87 1.65 -18.35 -38.94
N ASN A 88 1.33 -17.08 -39.06
CA ASN A 88 2.25 -15.98 -38.82
C ASN A 88 1.82 -15.25 -37.56
N VAL A 89 2.70 -15.21 -36.55
CA VAL A 89 2.42 -14.48 -35.31
C VAL A 89 3.44 -13.37 -35.18
N GLY A 90 2.98 -12.11 -35.18
CA GLY A 90 3.84 -10.94 -35.02
C GLY A 90 4.97 -10.85 -36.07
N GLY A 91 4.75 -11.39 -37.27
CA GLY A 91 5.74 -11.44 -38.35
C GLY A 91 6.62 -12.70 -38.37
N LYS A 92 6.51 -13.60 -37.39
CA LYS A 92 7.26 -14.86 -37.33
C LYS A 92 6.42 -16.04 -37.84
N PRO A 93 6.88 -16.75 -38.89
CA PRO A 93 6.14 -17.88 -39.45
C PRO A 93 6.31 -19.15 -38.61
N TYR A 94 5.20 -19.86 -38.44
CA TYR A 94 5.07 -21.12 -37.73
C TYR A 94 4.29 -22.12 -38.58
N GLN A 95 4.70 -23.38 -38.54
CA GLN A 95 4.09 -24.47 -39.31
C GLN A 95 3.63 -25.58 -38.38
N ILE A 96 2.31 -25.80 -38.30
CA ILE A 96 1.70 -26.81 -37.43
C ILE A 96 0.96 -27.84 -38.29
N ALA A 97 1.23 -29.13 -38.08
CA ALA A 97 0.49 -30.17 -38.79
C ALA A 97 -0.98 -30.20 -38.34
N TYR A 98 -1.92 -30.30 -39.29
CA TYR A 98 -3.37 -30.32 -38.99
C TYR A 98 -3.75 -31.34 -37.91
N LYS A 99 -3.14 -32.54 -37.94
CA LYS A 99 -3.38 -33.60 -36.94
C LYS A 99 -3.05 -33.19 -35.51
N MET A 100 -2.03 -32.34 -35.34
CA MET A 100 -1.56 -31.90 -34.02
C MET A 100 -2.45 -30.81 -33.46
N ALA A 101 -2.87 -29.86 -34.30
CA ALA A 101 -3.83 -28.84 -33.94
C ALA A 101 -5.21 -29.43 -33.61
N ALA A 102 -5.70 -30.37 -34.44
CA ALA A 102 -7.00 -31.01 -34.27
C ALA A 102 -7.12 -31.86 -32.98
N LYS A 103 -6.01 -32.22 -32.33
CA LYS A 103 -6.01 -32.90 -31.02
C LYS A 103 -6.63 -32.04 -29.92
N TYR A 104 -6.59 -30.71 -30.07
CA TYR A 104 -7.06 -29.76 -29.07
C TYR A 104 -8.13 -28.84 -29.67
N PRO A 105 -9.33 -29.34 -30.03
CA PRO A 105 -10.31 -28.59 -30.83
C PRO A 105 -10.89 -27.35 -30.13
N LYS A 106 -10.78 -27.27 -28.79
CA LYS A 106 -11.25 -26.11 -28.02
C LYS A 106 -10.33 -24.88 -28.16
N THR A 107 -9.05 -25.09 -28.48
CA THR A 107 -8.07 -23.99 -28.61
C THR A 107 -8.27 -23.22 -29.93
N ARG A 108 -7.80 -21.99 -30.01
CA ARG A 108 -7.96 -21.14 -31.22
C ARG A 108 -7.36 -21.79 -32.48
N ILE A 109 -6.14 -22.34 -32.37
CA ILE A 109 -5.49 -23.08 -33.47
C ILE A 109 -6.19 -24.41 -33.75
N GLY A 110 -6.74 -25.07 -32.72
CA GLY A 110 -7.56 -26.26 -32.88
C GLY A 110 -8.82 -26.00 -33.69
N ARG A 111 -9.54 -24.90 -33.39
CA ARG A 111 -10.70 -24.44 -34.16
C ARG A 111 -10.32 -24.10 -35.60
N LEU A 112 -9.17 -23.46 -35.81
CA LEU A 112 -8.65 -23.18 -37.15
C LEU A 112 -8.43 -24.47 -37.98
N ALA A 113 -8.04 -25.56 -37.31
CA ALA A 113 -7.84 -26.87 -37.94
C ALA A 113 -9.13 -27.65 -38.17
N THR A 114 -10.14 -27.52 -37.29
CA THR A 114 -11.38 -28.31 -37.32
C THR A 114 -12.52 -27.65 -38.09
N TYR A 115 -12.56 -26.32 -38.17
CA TYR A 115 -13.59 -25.62 -38.94
C TYR A 115 -13.48 -25.97 -40.42
N THR A 116 -14.64 -26.23 -41.05
CA THR A 116 -14.73 -26.56 -42.47
C THR A 116 -15.00 -25.32 -43.32
N ASP A 117 -15.73 -24.36 -42.76
CA ASP A 117 -16.02 -23.08 -43.40
C ASP A 117 -14.79 -22.16 -43.38
N HIS A 118 -14.51 -21.51 -44.51
CA HIS A 118 -13.41 -20.56 -44.62
C HIS A 118 -13.73 -19.27 -43.88
N ASN A 119 -14.99 -18.82 -43.86
CA ASN A 119 -15.38 -17.58 -43.19
C ASN A 119 -15.16 -17.68 -41.67
N MET A 120 -15.56 -18.79 -41.06
CA MET A 120 -15.32 -19.04 -39.63
C MET A 120 -13.83 -19.13 -39.27
N LYS A 121 -12.95 -19.46 -40.23
CA LYS A 121 -11.50 -19.43 -40.02
C LYS A 121 -10.95 -18.01 -40.04
N LEU A 122 -11.47 -17.19 -40.95
CA LEU A 122 -11.10 -15.78 -41.06
C LEU A 122 -11.50 -15.00 -39.80
N ASP A 123 -12.62 -15.34 -39.15
CA ASP A 123 -13.03 -14.73 -37.87
C ASP A 123 -12.06 -15.03 -36.70
N LEU A 124 -11.21 -16.06 -36.82
CA LEU A 124 -10.27 -16.45 -35.77
C LEU A 124 -8.93 -15.72 -35.86
N CYS A 125 -8.55 -15.20 -37.03
CA CYS A 125 -7.27 -14.53 -37.31
C CYS A 125 -7.47 -13.05 -37.62
N ASP A 126 -6.39 -12.26 -37.54
CA ASP A 126 -6.47 -10.81 -37.80
C ASP A 126 -6.36 -10.51 -39.30
N ASP A 127 -5.58 -11.31 -40.04
CA ASP A 127 -5.46 -11.21 -41.50
C ASP A 127 -5.15 -12.59 -42.13
N TYR A 128 -5.37 -12.74 -43.43
CA TYR A 128 -5.11 -13.97 -44.17
C TYR A 128 -4.50 -13.70 -45.55
N ILE A 129 -3.29 -14.23 -45.75
CA ILE A 129 -2.54 -14.06 -47.00
C ILE A 129 -2.82 -15.25 -47.92
N VAL A 130 -3.61 -15.00 -48.97
CA VAL A 130 -4.07 -16.01 -49.93
C VAL A 130 -2.91 -16.68 -50.69
N THR A 131 -1.86 -15.93 -51.03
CA THR A 131 -0.74 -16.42 -51.86
C THR A 131 0.02 -17.57 -51.18
N ASN A 132 0.20 -17.49 -49.86
CA ASN A 132 0.96 -18.47 -49.08
C ASN A 132 0.06 -19.35 -48.19
N ASN A 133 -1.27 -19.17 -48.26
CA ASN A 133 -2.25 -19.80 -47.38
C ASN A 133 -1.84 -19.64 -45.89
N GLU A 134 -1.56 -18.39 -45.50
CA GLU A 134 -0.97 -18.04 -44.20
C GLU A 134 -1.96 -17.22 -43.36
N TYR A 135 -2.21 -17.68 -42.14
CA TYR A 135 -3.07 -17.01 -41.16
C TYR A 135 -2.24 -16.10 -40.26
N PHE A 136 -2.53 -14.80 -40.25
CA PHE A 136 -1.78 -13.81 -39.49
C PHE A 136 -2.48 -13.45 -38.17
N PHE A 137 -1.67 -13.32 -37.12
CA PHE A 137 -2.08 -12.93 -35.77
C PHE A 137 -1.14 -11.82 -35.25
N ASP A 138 -1.71 -10.67 -34.90
CA ASP A 138 -0.98 -9.52 -34.36
C ASP A 138 -0.74 -9.68 -32.85
N ARG A 139 0.09 -10.68 -32.49
CA ARG A 139 0.41 -11.06 -31.11
C ARG A 139 1.92 -11.28 -30.92
N ASP A 140 2.33 -11.43 -29.66
CA ASP A 140 3.73 -11.63 -29.29
C ASP A 140 4.27 -12.99 -29.79
N PRO A 141 5.29 -13.01 -30.68
CA PRO A 141 5.83 -14.24 -31.24
C PRO A 141 6.63 -15.09 -30.23
N ASP A 142 7.17 -14.49 -29.17
CA ASP A 142 7.97 -15.18 -28.16
C ASP A 142 7.09 -15.93 -27.16
N VAL A 143 5.93 -15.37 -26.80
CA VAL A 143 4.94 -16.07 -26.00
C VAL A 143 4.32 -17.22 -26.80
N PHE A 144 3.97 -16.97 -28.07
CA PHE A 144 3.41 -17.98 -28.95
C PHE A 144 4.34 -19.17 -29.18
N HIS A 145 5.67 -18.97 -29.11
CA HIS A 145 6.63 -20.08 -29.21
C HIS A 145 6.37 -21.18 -28.16
N SER A 146 5.99 -20.79 -26.94
CA SER A 146 5.66 -21.73 -25.86
C SER A 146 4.37 -22.51 -26.16
N ILE A 147 3.41 -21.84 -26.80
CA ILE A 147 2.12 -22.39 -27.21
C ILE A 147 2.30 -23.33 -28.41
N PHE A 148 3.17 -22.99 -29.34
CA PHE A 148 3.59 -23.85 -30.44
C PHE A 148 4.23 -25.15 -29.92
N GLN A 149 5.12 -25.05 -28.92
CA GLN A 149 5.72 -26.20 -28.25
C GLN A 149 4.66 -27.09 -27.56
N PHE A 150 3.58 -26.50 -27.04
CA PHE A 150 2.45 -27.25 -26.49
C PHE A 150 1.76 -28.12 -27.54
N TYR A 151 1.48 -27.65 -28.76
CA TYR A 151 0.91 -28.51 -29.81
C TYR A 151 1.86 -29.65 -30.23
N ARG A 152 3.17 -29.49 -30.04
CA ARG A 152 4.18 -30.51 -30.32
C ARG A 152 4.32 -31.56 -29.23
N THR A 153 4.34 -31.13 -27.98
CA THR A 153 4.68 -31.98 -26.83
C THR A 153 3.47 -32.40 -26.00
N GLY A 154 2.35 -31.68 -26.14
CA GLY A 154 1.17 -31.80 -25.28
C GLY A 154 1.32 -31.15 -23.90
N VAL A 155 2.48 -30.55 -23.61
CA VAL A 155 2.82 -29.88 -22.34
C VAL A 155 3.09 -28.41 -22.61
N LEU A 156 2.49 -27.53 -21.80
CA LEU A 156 2.78 -26.10 -21.84
C LEU A 156 4.02 -25.80 -20.99
N TRP A 157 5.02 -25.16 -21.58
CA TRP A 157 6.25 -24.76 -20.90
C TRP A 157 6.16 -23.27 -20.58
N ILE A 158 6.46 -22.90 -19.35
CA ILE A 158 6.44 -21.51 -18.88
C ILE A 158 7.88 -21.04 -18.73
N ARG A 159 8.19 -19.86 -19.26
CA ARG A 159 9.50 -19.21 -19.11
C ARG A 159 9.45 -18.21 -17.95
N ASP A 160 10.45 -18.24 -17.08
CA ASP A 160 10.52 -17.40 -15.87
C ASP A 160 10.64 -15.89 -16.15
N GLU A 161 11.11 -15.54 -17.35
CA GLU A 161 11.33 -14.16 -17.80
C GLU A 161 10.03 -13.44 -18.19
N LEU A 162 8.95 -14.18 -18.42
CA LEU A 162 7.68 -13.61 -18.87
C LEU A 162 6.88 -13.03 -17.69
N CYS A 163 6.22 -11.89 -17.93
CA CYS A 163 5.26 -11.34 -16.98
C CYS A 163 4.08 -12.31 -16.80
N PRO A 164 3.75 -12.77 -15.57
CA PRO A 164 2.68 -13.74 -15.35
C PRO A 164 1.34 -13.31 -15.93
N ARG A 165 1.01 -12.02 -15.80
CA ARG A 165 -0.24 -11.47 -16.33
C ARG A 165 -0.31 -11.52 -17.85
N ASN A 166 0.73 -11.03 -18.53
CA ASN A 166 0.78 -11.04 -19.99
C ASN A 166 0.73 -12.48 -20.54
N PHE A 167 1.44 -13.40 -19.89
CA PHE A 167 1.41 -14.81 -20.27
C PHE A 167 0.00 -15.42 -20.11
N LEU A 168 -0.70 -15.10 -19.02
CA LEU A 168 -2.06 -15.57 -18.78
C LEU A 168 -3.04 -15.04 -19.86
N GLU A 169 -2.96 -13.75 -20.19
CA GLU A 169 -3.76 -13.12 -21.24
C GLU A 169 -3.52 -13.79 -22.61
N GLU A 170 -2.27 -14.12 -22.93
CA GLU A 170 -1.92 -14.83 -24.15
C GLU A 170 -2.48 -16.26 -24.17
N ILE A 171 -2.24 -17.08 -23.15
CA ILE A 171 -2.76 -18.46 -23.15
C ILE A 171 -4.29 -18.49 -23.22
N ASN A 172 -4.97 -17.51 -22.62
CA ASN A 172 -6.41 -17.32 -22.74
C ASN A 172 -6.84 -16.99 -24.17
N TYR A 173 -6.15 -16.04 -24.82
CA TYR A 173 -6.41 -15.71 -26.22
C TYR A 173 -6.30 -16.92 -27.14
N TRP A 174 -5.28 -17.76 -26.92
CA TRP A 174 -5.05 -18.99 -27.69
C TRP A 174 -5.91 -20.19 -27.24
N GLY A 175 -6.63 -20.05 -26.12
CA GLY A 175 -7.51 -21.08 -25.54
C GLY A 175 -6.76 -22.27 -24.93
N VAL A 176 -5.50 -22.10 -24.53
CA VAL A 176 -4.68 -23.14 -23.89
C VAL A 176 -4.81 -23.01 -22.37
N ARG A 177 -5.12 -24.12 -21.70
CA ARG A 177 -5.33 -24.13 -20.24
C ARG A 177 -4.00 -24.27 -19.50
N ILE A 178 -3.85 -23.53 -18.40
CA ILE A 178 -2.67 -23.63 -17.51
C ILE A 178 -2.49 -25.03 -16.90
N LYS A 179 -3.59 -25.79 -16.76
CA LYS A 179 -3.62 -27.20 -16.31
C LYS A 179 -2.74 -28.13 -17.17
N ASN A 180 -2.41 -27.74 -18.40
CA ASN A 180 -1.52 -28.48 -19.29
C ASN A 180 -0.03 -28.32 -18.98
N THR A 181 0.31 -27.53 -17.96
CA THR A 181 1.68 -27.35 -17.45
C THR A 181 2.00 -28.40 -16.39
N HIS A 182 3.27 -28.80 -16.27
CA HIS A 182 3.72 -29.64 -15.15
C HIS A 182 3.46 -28.99 -13.78
N ARG A 183 3.19 -29.83 -12.77
CA ARG A 183 2.83 -29.37 -11.41
C ARG A 183 3.87 -28.41 -10.80
N CYS A 184 5.16 -28.67 -10.95
CA CYS A 184 6.22 -27.80 -10.41
C CYS A 184 6.21 -26.40 -11.04
N CYS A 185 6.16 -26.31 -12.37
CA CYS A 185 6.11 -25.03 -13.09
C CYS A 185 4.79 -24.28 -12.83
N ARG A 186 3.69 -25.02 -12.66
CA ARG A 186 2.39 -24.43 -12.31
C ARG A 186 2.41 -23.77 -10.93
N ILE A 187 2.89 -24.49 -9.89
CA ILE A 187 2.98 -23.94 -8.53
C ILE A 187 3.87 -22.70 -8.51
N SER A 188 5.04 -22.75 -9.16
CA SER A 188 5.96 -21.61 -9.20
C SER A 188 5.38 -20.40 -9.94
N PHE A 189 4.61 -20.63 -11.01
CA PHE A 189 3.91 -19.57 -11.74
C PHE A 189 2.79 -18.95 -10.90
N GLU A 190 1.98 -19.77 -10.23
CA GLU A 190 0.91 -19.33 -9.31
C GLU A 190 1.48 -18.50 -8.15
N GLU A 191 2.58 -18.94 -7.52
CA GLU A 191 3.27 -18.18 -6.46
C GLU A 191 3.77 -16.81 -6.94
N ARG A 192 4.41 -16.76 -8.11
CA ARG A 192 4.90 -15.51 -8.70
C ARG A 192 3.77 -14.57 -9.12
N GLN A 193 2.63 -15.13 -9.51
CA GLN A 193 1.41 -14.38 -9.81
C GLN A 193 0.82 -13.77 -8.53
N ASP A 194 0.71 -14.55 -7.46
CA ASP A 194 0.22 -14.08 -6.16
C ASP A 194 1.10 -12.98 -5.59
N ASP A 195 2.43 -13.14 -5.65
CA ASP A 195 3.39 -12.11 -5.25
C ASP A 195 3.20 -10.80 -6.02
N LEU A 196 2.99 -10.89 -7.34
CA LEU A 196 2.76 -9.72 -8.18
C LEU A 196 1.43 -9.03 -7.84
N ASN A 197 0.37 -9.82 -7.62
CA ASN A 197 -0.95 -9.31 -7.25
C ASN A 197 -0.92 -8.61 -5.90
N ASP A 198 -0.23 -9.18 -4.91
CA ASP A 198 -0.03 -8.54 -3.61
C ASP A 198 0.72 -7.21 -3.74
N GLN A 199 1.78 -7.16 -4.55
CA GLN A 199 2.51 -5.93 -4.81
C GLN A 199 1.65 -4.86 -5.51
N LEU A 200 0.81 -5.25 -6.46
CA LEU A 200 -0.10 -4.35 -7.16
C LEU A 200 -1.22 -3.86 -6.24
N LYS A 201 -1.79 -4.73 -5.40
CA LYS A 201 -2.79 -4.36 -4.40
C LYS A 201 -2.24 -3.32 -3.43
N ILE A 202 -1.03 -3.56 -2.93
CA ILE A 202 -0.29 -2.61 -2.10
C ILE A 202 -0.11 -1.27 -2.81
N GLN A 203 0.29 -1.29 -4.07
CA GLN A 203 0.49 -0.08 -4.84
C GLN A 203 -0.83 0.69 -5.04
N ARG A 204 -1.93 -0.01 -5.34
CA ARG A 204 -3.28 0.58 -5.44
C ARG A 204 -3.75 1.19 -4.13
N GLU A 205 -3.57 0.49 -3.01
CA GLU A 205 -3.94 1.03 -1.68
C GLU A 205 -3.14 2.29 -1.35
N LEU A 206 -1.85 2.28 -1.67
CA LEU A 206 -0.97 3.43 -1.48
C LEU A 206 -1.34 4.61 -2.40
N GLU A 207 -1.66 4.33 -3.67
CA GLU A 207 -2.12 5.33 -4.62
C GLU A 207 -3.48 5.91 -4.21
N ALA A 208 -4.43 5.07 -3.77
CA ALA A 208 -5.73 5.51 -3.27
C ALA A 208 -5.61 6.40 -2.02
N GLU A 209 -4.71 6.10 -1.10
CA GLU A 209 -4.47 6.94 0.09
C GLU A 209 -3.89 8.32 -0.32
N VAL A 210 -3.09 8.37 -1.38
CA VAL A 210 -2.56 9.62 -1.95
C VAL A 210 -3.61 10.37 -2.78
N GLU A 211 -4.46 9.67 -3.54
CA GLU A 211 -5.51 10.25 -4.39
C GLU A 211 -6.65 10.87 -3.58
N ILE A 212 -7.07 10.23 -2.48
CA ILE A 212 -8.02 10.82 -1.52
C ILE A 212 -7.49 12.17 -1.00
N GLU A 213 -6.17 12.32 -0.89
CA GLU A 213 -5.51 13.57 -0.49
C GLU A 213 -5.48 14.63 -1.62
N GLU A 214 -5.62 14.24 -2.90
CA GLU A 214 -5.44 15.10 -4.09
C GLU A 214 -6.73 15.59 -4.77
N ASN A 215 -7.91 15.09 -4.43
CA ASN A 215 -9.18 15.48 -5.05
C ASN A 215 -9.57 16.95 -4.77
N ALA A 216 -9.00 17.85 -5.56
CA ALA A 216 -9.25 19.29 -5.54
C ALA A 216 -10.69 19.67 -5.95
N GLU A 217 -11.38 18.76 -6.64
CA GLU A 217 -12.74 18.95 -7.14
C GLU A 217 -13.79 18.88 -6.01
N LEU A 218 -13.52 18.14 -4.93
CA LEU A 218 -14.38 18.06 -3.74
C LEU A 218 -14.63 19.43 -3.08
N PHE A 219 -13.74 20.39 -3.29
CA PHE A 219 -13.82 21.72 -2.69
C PHE A 219 -14.55 22.74 -3.57
N HIS A 220 -14.82 22.43 -4.84
CA HIS A 220 -15.33 23.43 -5.80
C HIS A 220 -16.78 23.82 -5.50
N ASP A 221 -17.61 22.88 -5.08
CA ASP A 221 -19.04 23.07 -4.79
C ASP A 221 -19.35 23.43 -3.33
N MET A 222 -18.31 23.64 -2.50
CA MET A 222 -18.48 23.91 -1.07
C MET A 222 -18.50 25.40 -0.74
N PHE A 223 -19.23 25.77 0.33
CA PHE A 223 -19.20 27.11 0.89
C PHE A 223 -17.79 27.51 1.35
N MET A 224 -17.27 28.63 0.82
CA MET A 224 -15.88 29.08 0.97
C MET A 224 -14.84 28.03 0.55
N GLY A 225 -15.12 27.27 -0.52
CA GLY A 225 -14.28 26.18 -1.02
C GLY A 225 -12.80 26.55 -1.20
N GLN A 226 -12.50 27.74 -1.71
CA GLN A 226 -11.11 28.21 -1.89
C GLN A 226 -10.36 28.40 -0.55
N GLN A 227 -11.04 28.96 0.46
CA GLN A 227 -10.45 29.17 1.79
C GLN A 227 -10.29 27.84 2.53
N ARG A 228 -11.30 26.96 2.47
CA ARG A 228 -11.21 25.59 3.01
C ARG A 228 -10.06 24.82 2.38
N ARG A 229 -9.91 24.90 1.06
CA ARG A 229 -8.79 24.29 0.34
C ARG A 229 -7.43 24.87 0.74
N ALA A 230 -7.34 26.18 0.99
CA ALA A 230 -6.12 26.81 1.47
C ALA A 230 -5.74 26.31 2.87
N ILE A 231 -6.71 26.20 3.78
CA ILE A 231 -6.52 25.65 5.13
C ILE A 231 -6.16 24.15 5.07
N TRP A 232 -6.85 23.37 4.24
CA TRP A 232 -6.54 21.96 4.00
C TRP A 232 -5.10 21.78 3.51
N ASN A 233 -4.66 22.56 2.52
CA ASN A 233 -3.28 22.52 2.03
C ASN A 233 -2.26 22.95 3.09
N LEU A 234 -2.63 23.85 4.00
CA LEU A 234 -1.78 24.28 5.12
C LEU A 234 -1.63 23.16 6.16
N MET A 235 -2.71 22.45 6.47
CA MET A 235 -2.80 21.48 7.56
C MET A 235 -2.40 20.05 7.18
N GLU A 236 -2.71 19.61 5.96
CA GLU A 236 -2.51 18.24 5.49
C GLU A 236 -1.25 18.09 4.64
N LYS A 237 -0.91 19.12 3.84
CA LYS A 237 0.21 19.06 2.88
C LYS A 237 1.40 19.91 3.35
N PRO A 238 2.32 19.38 4.19
CA PRO A 238 3.45 20.15 4.73
C PRO A 238 4.35 20.73 3.63
N PHE A 239 4.45 20.08 2.47
CA PHE A 239 5.29 20.54 1.35
C PHE A 239 4.57 21.51 0.39
N SER A 240 3.32 21.91 0.66
CA SER A 240 2.55 22.80 -0.22
C SER A 240 3.11 24.23 -0.22
N SER A 241 3.52 24.73 0.94
CA SER A 241 3.95 26.11 1.15
C SER A 241 4.94 26.22 2.31
N ILE A 242 5.66 27.33 2.40
CA ILE A 242 6.55 27.62 3.54
C ILE A 242 5.74 27.70 4.85
N LYS A 243 4.52 28.26 4.79
CA LYS A 243 3.59 28.31 5.94
C LYS A 243 3.18 26.91 6.41
N ALA A 244 2.91 25.98 5.49
CA ALA A 244 2.57 24.60 5.81
C ALA A 244 3.74 23.86 6.46
N LYS A 245 4.98 24.09 5.99
CA LYS A 245 6.18 23.57 6.65
C LYS A 245 6.32 24.10 8.07
N LEU A 246 6.13 25.40 8.27
CA LEU A 246 6.22 26.02 9.58
C LEU A 246 5.14 25.46 10.53
N MET A 247 3.91 25.29 10.04
CA MET A 247 2.81 24.69 10.80
C MET A 247 3.12 23.24 11.21
N ALA A 248 3.63 22.42 10.29
CA ALA A 248 4.02 21.04 10.59
C ALA A 248 5.18 20.96 11.60
N LEU A 249 6.18 21.83 11.46
CA LEU A 249 7.28 21.94 12.43
C LEU A 249 6.77 22.35 13.82
N ALA A 250 5.92 23.39 13.88
CA ALA A 250 5.29 23.83 15.13
C ALA A 250 4.48 22.70 15.77
N SER A 251 3.66 22.00 14.99
CA SER A 251 2.90 20.83 15.46
C SER A 251 3.78 19.77 16.10
N SER A 252 4.90 19.39 15.46
CA SER A 252 5.84 18.41 16.03
C SER A 252 6.53 18.92 17.30
N LEU A 253 6.86 20.22 17.35
CA LEU A 253 7.49 20.85 18.50
C LEU A 253 6.54 20.89 19.70
N PHE A 254 5.28 21.24 19.49
CA PHE A 254 4.26 21.23 20.55
C PHE A 254 4.00 19.82 21.08
N VAL A 255 4.05 18.78 20.24
CA VAL A 255 4.03 17.38 20.71
C VAL A 255 5.22 17.10 21.62
N LEU A 256 6.44 17.46 21.22
CA LEU A 256 7.62 17.26 22.04
C LEU A 256 7.54 18.02 23.39
N ILE A 257 7.18 19.31 23.36
CA ILE A 257 6.99 20.13 24.57
C ILE A 257 5.95 19.48 25.49
N SER A 258 4.84 19.01 24.92
CA SER A 258 3.78 18.37 25.69
C SER A 258 4.29 17.10 26.38
N LEU A 259 5.05 16.25 25.68
CA LEU A 259 5.63 15.02 26.24
C LEU A 259 6.59 15.33 27.38
N VAL A 260 7.47 16.31 27.21
CA VAL A 260 8.38 16.76 28.27
C VAL A 260 7.58 17.27 29.47
N ALA A 261 6.58 18.12 29.26
CA ALA A 261 5.73 18.64 30.34
C ALA A 261 5.03 17.52 31.14
N MET A 262 4.59 16.44 30.48
CA MET A 262 4.01 15.27 31.17
C MET A 262 5.03 14.45 31.93
N THR A 263 6.24 14.27 31.38
CA THR A 263 7.30 13.60 32.15
C THR A 263 7.67 14.41 33.38
N LEU A 264 7.75 15.74 33.26
CA LEU A 264 8.07 16.63 34.37
C LEU A 264 6.93 16.75 35.40
N SER A 265 5.67 16.61 34.99
CA SER A 265 4.53 16.59 35.92
C SER A 265 4.47 15.34 36.80
N THR A 266 5.15 14.25 36.38
CA THR A 266 5.32 13.04 37.21
C THR A 266 6.42 13.15 38.26
N VAL A 267 7.30 14.16 38.19
CA VAL A 267 8.38 14.36 39.16
C VAL A 267 7.80 15.01 40.42
N GLU A 268 7.90 14.32 41.56
CA GLU A 268 7.35 14.77 42.85
C GLU A 268 7.96 16.11 43.32
N GLU A 269 9.24 16.36 43.01
CA GLU A 269 9.94 17.62 43.35
C GLU A 269 9.35 18.86 42.64
N MET A 270 8.63 18.66 41.53
CA MET A 270 8.04 19.72 40.72
C MET A 270 6.55 19.98 41.07
N GLN A 271 5.99 19.24 42.03
CA GLN A 271 4.60 19.39 42.49
C GLN A 271 4.51 20.46 43.60
N TYR A 272 3.41 21.23 43.62
CA TYR A 272 3.21 22.23 44.68
C TYR A 272 3.15 21.56 46.05
N ARG A 273 3.96 22.05 46.99
CA ARG A 273 3.76 21.78 48.42
C ARG A 273 2.73 22.77 48.95
N THR A 274 1.59 22.26 49.40
CA THR A 274 0.57 23.04 50.12
C THR A 274 1.19 23.63 51.39
N ALA A 275 0.65 24.75 51.91
CA ALA A 275 1.11 25.38 53.15
C ALA A 275 1.11 24.44 54.39
N THR A 276 0.43 23.29 54.30
CA THR A 276 0.38 22.20 55.30
C THR A 276 1.40 21.08 55.06
N GLY A 277 2.30 21.22 54.07
CA GLY A 277 3.33 20.23 53.72
C GLY A 277 2.84 19.06 52.84
N GLN A 278 1.55 19.00 52.48
CA GLN A 278 1.00 17.98 51.58
C GLN A 278 1.14 18.35 50.10
N LEU A 279 1.46 17.37 49.25
CA LEU A 279 1.54 17.53 47.79
C LEU A 279 0.15 17.85 47.23
N SER A 280 -0.02 19.05 46.64
CA SER A 280 -1.29 19.55 46.12
C SER A 280 -1.76 18.81 44.85
N GLY A 281 -0.90 17.98 44.26
CA GLY A 281 -1.18 17.25 43.02
C GLY A 281 -1.26 18.11 41.76
N LYS A 282 -1.18 19.45 41.90
CA LYS A 282 -1.09 20.43 40.81
C LYS A 282 0.37 20.78 40.54
N THR A 283 0.70 21.12 39.29
CA THR A 283 2.08 21.48 38.86
C THR A 283 2.06 22.72 37.96
N TYR A 284 3.14 23.51 37.96
CA TYR A 284 3.31 24.62 37.00
C TYR A 284 3.19 24.16 35.54
N TRP A 285 3.51 22.89 35.28
CA TRP A 285 3.42 22.26 33.97
C TRP A 285 1.99 22.08 33.46
N GLU A 286 0.96 22.16 34.30
CA GLU A 286 -0.44 22.09 33.88
C GLU A 286 -0.84 23.25 32.95
N TYR A 287 -0.26 24.43 33.13
CA TYR A 287 -0.48 25.56 32.24
C TYR A 287 0.11 25.31 30.85
N VAL A 288 1.32 24.73 30.81
CA VAL A 288 1.99 24.34 29.57
C VAL A 288 1.20 23.24 28.85
N GLU A 289 0.69 22.25 29.60
CA GLU A 289 -0.18 21.22 29.04
C GLU A 289 -1.48 21.82 28.48
N SER A 290 -2.13 22.71 29.22
CA SER A 290 -3.35 23.39 28.79
C SER A 290 -3.12 24.21 27.51
N MET A 291 -1.98 24.91 27.41
CA MET A 291 -1.58 25.64 26.20
C MET A 291 -1.36 24.69 25.01
N CYS A 292 -0.68 23.55 25.24
CA CYS A 292 -0.44 22.56 24.19
C CYS A 292 -1.75 21.92 23.70
N ILE A 293 -2.67 21.65 24.61
CA ILE A 293 -3.98 21.07 24.29
C ILE A 293 -4.84 22.09 23.54
N ALA A 294 -4.83 23.37 23.93
CA ALA A 294 -5.49 24.44 23.19
C ALA A 294 -4.96 24.55 21.75
N PHE A 295 -3.64 24.38 21.56
CA PHE A 295 -3.06 24.31 20.22
C PHE A 295 -3.52 23.07 19.45
N PHE A 296 -3.55 21.88 20.08
CA PHE A 296 -4.03 20.66 19.43
C PHE A 296 -5.52 20.69 19.08
N THR A 297 -6.34 21.32 19.91
CA THR A 297 -7.77 21.46 19.65
C THR A 297 -8.01 22.45 18.53
N MET A 298 -7.29 23.56 18.50
CA MET A 298 -7.29 24.46 17.34
C MET A 298 -6.90 23.71 16.06
N GLU A 299 -5.83 22.90 16.09
CA GLU A 299 -5.46 22.08 14.93
C GLU A 299 -6.55 21.10 14.50
N TYR A 300 -7.16 20.38 15.45
CA TYR A 300 -8.23 19.43 15.17
C TYR A 300 -9.47 20.13 14.60
N LEU A 301 -9.86 21.28 15.15
CA LEU A 301 -10.98 22.09 14.67
C LEU A 301 -10.71 22.63 13.26
N LEU A 302 -9.50 23.15 12.99
CA LEU A 302 -9.12 23.60 11.66
C LEU A 302 -9.21 22.47 10.63
N ARG A 303 -8.81 21.25 10.99
CA ARG A 303 -8.97 20.06 10.15
C ARG A 303 -10.44 19.72 9.94
N LEU A 304 -11.24 19.68 11.00
CA LEU A 304 -12.67 19.39 10.95
C LEU A 304 -13.43 20.37 10.04
N PHE A 305 -13.14 21.67 10.15
CA PHE A 305 -13.77 22.71 9.32
C PHE A 305 -13.29 22.70 7.86
N SER A 306 -12.04 22.31 7.63
CA SER A 306 -11.47 22.25 6.27
C SER A 306 -11.81 20.97 5.52
N THR A 307 -12.36 19.94 6.17
CA THR A 307 -12.63 18.65 5.53
C THR A 307 -13.88 18.69 4.64
N PRO A 308 -13.87 18.07 3.45
CA PRO A 308 -15.04 17.95 2.58
C PRO A 308 -16.11 16.97 3.08
N ASP A 309 -15.71 15.83 3.68
CA ASP A 309 -16.63 14.79 4.18
C ASP A 309 -16.34 14.41 5.64
N LEU A 310 -17.27 14.72 6.53
CA LEU A 310 -17.17 14.42 7.97
C LEU A 310 -17.16 12.91 8.29
N LYS A 311 -17.82 12.08 7.46
CA LYS A 311 -17.88 10.63 7.69
C LYS A 311 -16.56 9.95 7.33
N SER A 312 -15.98 10.34 6.20
CA SER A 312 -14.63 9.93 5.83
C SER A 312 -13.59 10.46 6.85
N PHE A 313 -13.77 11.69 7.33
CA PHE A 313 -12.89 12.28 8.34
C PHE A 313 -12.80 11.46 9.63
N SER A 314 -13.94 11.07 10.21
CA SER A 314 -13.97 10.35 11.48
C SER A 314 -13.47 8.91 11.38
N ARG A 315 -13.56 8.30 10.19
CA ARG A 315 -13.04 6.94 9.91
C ARG A 315 -11.53 6.92 9.65
N SER A 316 -10.90 8.07 9.39
CA SER A 316 -9.46 8.15 9.17
C SER A 316 -8.67 7.98 10.47
N VAL A 317 -7.76 7.00 10.49
CA VAL A 317 -6.93 6.65 11.65
C VAL A 317 -6.14 7.85 12.17
N LEU A 318 -5.60 8.68 11.29
CA LEU A 318 -4.81 9.87 11.67
C LEU A 318 -5.66 10.93 12.39
N ASN A 319 -6.94 11.06 12.01
CA ASN A 319 -7.86 12.01 12.65
C ASN A 319 -8.39 11.46 13.98
N THR A 320 -8.61 10.14 14.08
CA THR A 320 -8.93 9.48 15.35
C THR A 320 -7.80 9.64 16.36
N VAL A 321 -6.53 9.53 15.92
CA VAL A 321 -5.36 9.77 16.77
C VAL A 321 -5.32 11.22 17.27
N ASP A 322 -5.61 12.21 16.41
CA ASP A 322 -5.70 13.61 16.82
C ASP A 322 -6.80 13.84 17.87
N LEU A 323 -7.93 13.13 17.79
CA LEU A 323 -9.01 13.18 18.79
C LEU A 323 -8.61 12.53 20.12
N ILE A 324 -8.03 11.33 20.09
CA ILE A 324 -7.54 10.61 21.28
C ILE A 324 -6.47 11.43 22.01
N ALA A 325 -5.67 12.22 21.29
CA ALA A 325 -4.64 13.07 21.89
C ALA A 325 -5.21 14.21 22.75
N ILE A 326 -6.41 14.72 22.44
CA ILE A 326 -7.03 15.85 23.17
C ILE A 326 -8.06 15.39 24.20
N LEU A 327 -8.73 14.26 23.94
CA LEU A 327 -9.83 13.74 24.75
C LEU A 327 -9.54 13.65 26.25
N PRO A 328 -8.35 13.19 26.71
CA PRO A 328 -8.14 12.94 28.13
C PRO A 328 -8.29 14.16 29.03
N GLN A 329 -7.86 15.34 28.57
CA GLN A 329 -7.97 16.57 29.36
C GLN A 329 -9.40 17.08 29.44
N TYR A 330 -10.16 17.00 28.35
CA TYR A 330 -11.56 17.43 28.35
C TYR A 330 -12.41 16.52 29.23
N VAL A 331 -12.22 15.20 29.11
CA VAL A 331 -12.92 14.24 29.97
C VAL A 331 -12.55 14.44 31.44
N GLN A 332 -11.27 14.66 31.76
CA GLN A 332 -10.84 14.99 33.12
C GLN A 332 -11.49 16.27 33.64
N GLY A 333 -11.46 17.37 32.87
CA GLY A 333 -12.07 18.63 33.29
C GLY A 333 -13.58 18.51 33.49
N ILE A 334 -14.27 17.75 32.63
CA ILE A 334 -15.70 17.46 32.79
C ILE A 334 -15.97 16.68 34.08
N LEU A 335 -15.19 15.64 34.36
CA LEU A 335 -15.31 14.85 35.60
C LEU A 335 -15.06 15.70 36.85
N GLU A 336 -14.06 16.57 36.83
CA GLU A 336 -13.75 17.49 37.93
C GLU A 336 -14.87 18.52 38.16
N VAL A 337 -15.54 19.00 37.10
CA VAL A 337 -16.69 19.91 37.23
C VAL A 337 -17.89 19.19 37.86
N PHE A 338 -18.21 17.97 37.42
CA PHE A 338 -19.30 17.18 38.00
C PHE A 338 -19.06 16.83 39.47
N ASP A 339 -17.81 16.50 39.83
CA ASP A 339 -17.43 16.23 41.23
C ASP A 339 -17.59 17.49 42.10
N ASN A 340 -17.23 18.67 41.60
CA ASN A 340 -17.41 19.92 42.34
C ASN A 340 -18.90 20.28 42.55
N GLU A 341 -19.79 19.99 41.60
CA GLU A 341 -21.24 20.22 41.77
C GLU A 341 -21.88 19.23 42.75
N GLU A 342 -21.51 17.94 42.72
CA GLU A 342 -22.01 16.95 43.69
C GLU A 342 -21.48 17.22 45.10
N ASN A 343 -20.21 17.62 45.26
CA ASN A 343 -19.61 17.95 46.56
C ASN A 343 -20.17 19.25 47.17
N PHE A 344 -20.74 20.16 46.37
CA PHE A 344 -21.43 21.36 46.87
C PHE A 344 -22.81 21.02 47.47
N MET A 345 -23.44 19.92 47.07
CA MET A 345 -24.74 19.47 47.58
C MET A 345 -24.63 18.46 48.75
N LYS A 346 -23.44 17.88 48.99
CA LYS A 346 -23.20 16.77 49.93
C LYS A 346 -22.38 17.13 51.19
N HIS A 347 -22.30 18.41 51.56
CA HIS A 347 -21.57 18.80 52.78
C HIS A 347 -22.26 18.37 54.10
N GLU A 348 -23.36 17.60 54.05
CA GLU A 348 -24.10 17.20 55.26
C GLU A 348 -24.36 15.70 55.40
N ALA A 349 -23.94 14.84 54.46
CA ALA A 349 -24.15 13.39 54.63
C ALA A 349 -23.07 12.51 53.98
N ASP A 350 -22.23 11.97 54.87
CA ASP A 350 -21.97 10.53 55.01
C ASP A 350 -20.63 9.93 54.52
N MET A 351 -20.17 9.01 55.36
CA MET A 351 -18.90 8.28 55.35
C MET A 351 -18.76 7.26 54.18
N GLN A 352 -19.74 7.23 53.26
CA GLN A 352 -19.77 6.39 52.05
C GLN A 352 -19.10 7.02 50.81
N ALA A 353 -18.81 8.32 50.81
CA ALA A 353 -18.16 9.00 49.68
C ALA A 353 -16.72 8.50 49.39
N VAL A 354 -16.05 7.87 50.36
CA VAL A 354 -14.66 7.41 50.24
C VAL A 354 -14.48 6.30 49.18
N GLY A 355 -15.50 5.45 48.94
CA GLY A 355 -15.45 4.39 47.93
C GLY A 355 -15.67 4.87 46.49
N GLN A 356 -16.42 5.96 46.31
CA GLN A 356 -16.73 6.54 45.00
C GLN A 356 -15.58 7.42 44.50
N VAL A 357 -14.96 8.19 45.43
CA VAL A 357 -13.73 8.96 45.20
C VAL A 357 -12.56 8.04 44.80
N GLY A 358 -12.48 6.81 45.34
CA GLY A 358 -11.49 5.82 44.93
C GLY A 358 -11.63 5.34 43.48
N LYS A 359 -12.86 5.09 43.02
CA LYS A 359 -13.13 4.69 41.62
C LYS A 359 -12.90 5.84 40.64
N LEU A 360 -13.35 7.05 40.98
CA LEU A 360 -13.11 8.25 40.18
C LEU A 360 -11.61 8.60 40.12
N GLY A 361 -10.89 8.51 41.24
CA GLY A 361 -9.43 8.67 41.28
C GLY A 361 -8.68 7.65 40.42
N GLN A 362 -9.16 6.40 40.36
CA GLN A 362 -8.61 5.38 39.46
C GLN A 362 -8.87 5.70 37.99
N VAL A 363 -10.07 6.19 37.65
CA VAL A 363 -10.40 6.65 36.29
C VAL A 363 -9.53 7.85 35.89
N LEU A 364 -9.40 8.85 36.76
CA LEU A 364 -8.54 10.01 36.53
C LEU A 364 -7.08 9.61 36.31
N ARG A 365 -6.58 8.60 37.03
CA ARG A 365 -5.24 8.03 36.82
C ARG A 365 -5.11 7.41 35.42
N ILE A 366 -6.11 6.65 34.98
CA ILE A 366 -6.13 6.06 33.63
C ILE A 366 -6.18 7.18 32.56
N MET A 367 -7.02 8.20 32.75
CA MET A 367 -7.10 9.36 31.85
C MET A 367 -5.74 10.08 31.75
N ARG A 368 -5.03 10.22 32.87
CA ARG A 368 -3.69 10.83 32.89
C ARG A 368 -2.67 9.99 32.10
N LEU A 369 -2.76 8.66 32.16
CA LEU A 369 -1.93 7.75 31.35
C LEU A 369 -2.28 7.83 29.85
N MET A 370 -3.57 7.96 29.49
CA MET A 370 -4.01 8.07 28.10
C MET A 370 -3.39 9.27 27.37
N ARG A 371 -2.94 10.31 28.08
CA ARG A 371 -2.21 11.45 27.49
C ARG A 371 -0.95 11.02 26.73
N ILE A 372 -0.35 9.87 27.07
CA ILE A 372 0.82 9.34 26.34
C ILE A 372 0.50 9.09 24.87
N PHE A 373 -0.75 8.77 24.51
CA PHE A 373 -1.16 8.51 23.14
C PHE A 373 -0.98 9.70 22.20
N ARG A 374 -0.85 10.93 22.71
CA ARG A 374 -0.51 12.10 21.86
C ARG A 374 0.85 11.96 21.18
N ILE A 375 1.73 11.05 21.63
CA ILE A 375 2.97 10.71 20.91
C ILE A 375 2.67 10.19 19.50
N LEU A 376 1.54 9.49 19.31
CA LEU A 376 1.11 8.96 18.02
C LEU A 376 0.79 10.07 17.02
N LYS A 377 0.55 11.31 17.47
CA LYS A 377 0.39 12.48 16.60
C LYS A 377 1.62 12.75 15.73
N LEU A 378 2.81 12.32 16.17
CA LEU A 378 4.03 12.37 15.36
C LEU A 378 3.90 11.54 14.07
N ALA A 379 2.98 10.57 14.01
CA ALA A 379 2.75 9.76 12.83
C ALA A 379 2.37 10.61 11.62
N ARG A 380 1.58 11.67 11.79
CA ARG A 380 1.19 12.58 10.71
C ARG A 380 2.41 13.21 10.01
N HIS A 381 3.42 13.57 10.80
CA HIS A 381 4.62 14.25 10.32
C HIS A 381 5.77 13.29 9.99
N SER A 382 5.68 12.03 10.43
CA SER A 382 6.68 10.99 10.20
C SER A 382 6.24 10.01 9.12
N THR A 383 6.85 10.12 7.93
CA THR A 383 6.69 9.13 6.85
C THR A 383 7.09 7.73 7.32
N GLY A 384 8.10 7.60 8.19
CA GLY A 384 8.51 6.32 8.74
C GLY A 384 7.43 5.69 9.62
N LEU A 385 6.78 6.47 10.48
CA LEU A 385 5.74 5.94 11.37
C LEU A 385 4.45 5.61 10.62
N ARG A 386 4.11 6.35 9.54
CA ARG A 386 3.04 5.95 8.62
C ARG A 386 3.35 4.65 7.89
N ALA A 387 4.56 4.52 7.34
CA ALA A 387 5.01 3.29 6.70
C ALA A 387 4.94 2.11 7.66
N PHE A 388 5.38 2.30 8.91
CA PHE A 388 5.32 1.28 9.96
C PHE A 388 3.87 0.87 10.27
N GLY A 389 2.96 1.82 10.45
CA GLY A 389 1.54 1.52 10.68
C GLY A 389 0.91 0.73 9.53
N PHE A 390 1.21 1.10 8.28
CA PHE A 390 0.77 0.36 7.10
C PHE A 390 1.34 -1.06 7.09
N THR A 391 2.63 -1.23 7.39
CA THR A 391 3.28 -2.55 7.42
C THR A 391 2.69 -3.47 8.46
N LEU A 392 2.34 -2.95 9.64
CA LEU A 392 1.67 -3.72 10.69
C LEU A 392 0.27 -4.14 10.25
N ARG A 393 -0.47 -3.25 9.58
CA ARG A 393 -1.79 -3.58 9.05
C ARG A 393 -1.72 -4.69 8.00
N GLN A 394 -0.73 -4.64 7.12
CA GLN A 394 -0.55 -5.69 6.11
C GLN A 394 -0.10 -7.01 6.76
N CYS A 395 0.85 -6.95 7.68
CA CYS A 395 1.44 -8.13 8.29
C CYS A 395 0.68 -8.60 9.53
N TYR A 396 -0.58 -8.18 9.72
CA TYR A 396 -1.33 -8.45 10.95
C TYR A 396 -1.47 -9.95 11.23
N GLN A 397 -1.63 -10.78 10.20
CA GLN A 397 -1.72 -12.24 10.35
C GLN A 397 -0.38 -12.83 10.80
N GLN A 398 0.72 -12.36 10.21
CA GLN A 398 2.08 -12.81 10.54
C GLN A 398 2.47 -12.39 11.97
N VAL A 399 2.20 -11.14 12.32
CA VAL A 399 2.40 -10.59 13.68
C VAL A 399 1.48 -11.29 14.69
N GLY A 400 0.22 -11.56 14.34
CA GLY A 400 -0.71 -12.29 15.20
C GLY A 400 -0.27 -13.73 15.46
N CYS A 401 0.21 -14.43 14.41
CA CYS A 401 0.79 -15.76 14.53
C CYS A 401 2.03 -15.78 15.43
N LEU A 402 2.90 -14.76 15.31
CA LEU A 402 4.04 -14.58 16.21
C LEU A 402 3.60 -14.46 17.67
N PHE A 403 2.66 -13.56 17.99
CA PHE A 403 2.18 -13.40 19.36
C PHE A 403 1.56 -14.69 19.92
N LEU A 404 0.87 -15.48 19.08
CA LEU A 404 0.36 -16.78 19.46
C LEU A 404 1.50 -17.75 19.85
N PHE A 405 2.56 -17.85 19.04
CA PHE A 405 3.70 -18.69 19.37
C PHE A 405 4.47 -18.21 20.61
N ILE A 406 4.62 -16.89 20.80
CA ILE A 406 5.20 -16.32 22.03
C ILE A 406 4.37 -16.75 23.23
N ALA A 407 3.05 -16.55 23.17
CA ALA A 407 2.15 -16.91 24.26
C ALA A 407 2.23 -18.40 24.57
N MET A 408 2.14 -19.26 23.55
CA MET A 408 2.28 -20.72 23.72
C MET A 408 3.63 -21.09 24.35
N GLY A 409 4.72 -20.45 23.94
CA GLY A 409 6.04 -20.58 24.55
C GLY A 409 6.04 -20.19 26.02
N ILE A 410 5.49 -19.03 26.37
CA ILE A 410 5.38 -18.56 27.74
C ILE A 410 4.61 -19.57 28.60
N PHE A 411 3.42 -20.00 28.17
CA PHE A 411 2.60 -20.95 28.95
C PHE A 411 3.32 -22.30 29.15
N SER A 412 3.92 -22.84 28.10
CA SER A 412 4.58 -24.15 28.13
C SER A 412 5.88 -24.16 28.94
N PHE A 413 6.82 -23.24 28.67
CA PHE A 413 8.09 -23.19 29.39
C PHE A 413 7.93 -22.78 30.85
N SER A 414 6.93 -21.94 31.16
CA SER A 414 6.60 -21.61 32.55
C SER A 414 6.09 -22.82 33.32
N ALA A 415 5.23 -23.63 32.71
CA ALA A 415 4.72 -24.86 33.33
C ALA A 415 5.87 -25.87 33.57
N MET A 416 6.73 -26.10 32.56
CA MET A 416 7.86 -27.02 32.69
C MET A 416 8.85 -26.60 33.80
N VAL A 417 9.27 -25.33 33.81
CA VAL A 417 10.20 -24.85 34.86
C VAL A 417 9.55 -24.86 36.24
N TYR A 418 8.29 -24.45 36.35
CA TYR A 418 7.56 -24.53 37.62
C TYR A 418 7.52 -25.96 38.15
N THR A 419 7.23 -26.96 37.31
CA THR A 419 7.15 -28.36 37.77
C THR A 419 8.46 -28.93 38.31
N VAL A 420 9.61 -28.43 37.87
CA VAL A 420 10.92 -28.92 38.34
C VAL A 420 11.53 -28.06 39.44
N GLU A 421 11.15 -26.80 39.57
CA GLU A 421 11.69 -25.87 40.57
C GLU A 421 10.77 -25.68 41.79
N HIS A 422 9.48 -26.03 41.70
CA HIS A 422 8.50 -25.79 42.77
C HIS A 422 8.85 -26.50 44.09
N ASP A 423 9.41 -27.70 44.01
CA ASP A 423 9.70 -28.53 45.20
C ASP A 423 11.03 -28.18 45.87
N MET A 424 11.80 -27.23 45.29
CA MET A 424 13.10 -26.82 45.81
C MET A 424 12.97 -25.65 46.78
N PRO A 425 13.47 -25.76 48.02
CA PRO A 425 13.48 -24.64 48.95
C PRO A 425 14.41 -23.54 48.41
N GLN A 426 13.98 -22.27 48.49
CA GLN A 426 14.67 -21.04 48.03
C GLN A 426 14.40 -20.59 46.58
N THR A 427 13.54 -21.25 45.80
CA THR A 427 13.25 -20.79 44.44
C THR A 427 12.14 -19.73 44.42
N ASN A 428 12.28 -18.74 43.52
CA ASN A 428 11.29 -17.67 43.32
C ASN A 428 10.08 -18.10 42.47
N PHE A 429 9.94 -19.40 42.16
CA PHE A 429 8.87 -19.95 41.33
C PHE A 429 7.64 -20.33 42.17
N THR A 430 6.90 -19.31 42.63
CA THR A 430 5.74 -19.49 43.53
C THR A 430 4.49 -20.02 42.85
N SER A 431 4.28 -19.69 41.57
CA SER A 431 3.11 -20.11 40.80
C SER A 431 3.40 -20.07 39.30
N ILE A 432 2.62 -20.79 38.50
CA ILE A 432 2.76 -20.78 37.02
C ILE A 432 2.62 -19.35 36.46
N PRO A 433 1.65 -18.51 36.89
CA PRO A 433 1.60 -17.11 36.43
C PRO A 433 2.81 -16.27 36.85
N ALA A 434 3.40 -16.53 38.02
CA ALA A 434 4.65 -15.87 38.41
C ALA A 434 5.81 -16.30 37.48
N ALA A 435 5.84 -17.56 37.06
CA ALA A 435 6.81 -18.07 36.09
C ALA A 435 6.63 -17.48 34.67
N TRP A 436 5.44 -16.95 34.32
CA TRP A 436 5.24 -16.25 33.04
C TRP A 436 6.17 -15.04 32.89
N TRP A 437 6.46 -14.35 33.98
CA TRP A 437 7.42 -13.23 33.98
C TRP A 437 8.80 -13.71 33.54
N TRP A 438 9.33 -14.75 34.19
CA TRP A 438 10.61 -15.35 33.85
C TRP A 438 10.64 -15.83 32.39
N ALA A 439 9.62 -16.55 31.93
CA ALA A 439 9.56 -17.07 30.57
C ALA A 439 9.47 -15.93 29.54
N SER A 440 8.69 -14.87 29.82
CA SER A 440 8.58 -13.70 28.95
C SER A 440 9.92 -12.97 28.81
N VAL A 441 10.61 -12.75 29.93
CA VAL A 441 11.92 -12.09 29.98
C VAL A 441 13.02 -12.93 29.30
N SER A 442 12.93 -14.26 29.40
CA SER A 442 13.88 -15.19 28.78
C SER A 442 13.63 -15.34 27.27
N ILE A 443 12.38 -15.53 26.83
CA ILE A 443 12.00 -15.63 25.41
C ILE A 443 12.31 -14.32 24.68
N SER A 444 12.09 -13.17 25.32
CA SER A 444 12.45 -11.86 24.75
C SER A 444 13.94 -11.53 24.81
N THR A 445 14.77 -12.42 25.37
CA THR A 445 16.24 -12.26 25.51
C THR A 445 16.67 -11.05 26.36
N VAL A 446 15.78 -10.53 27.22
CA VAL A 446 16.08 -9.39 28.11
C VAL A 446 16.92 -9.86 29.32
N GLY A 447 16.48 -10.91 30.01
CA GLY A 447 17.25 -11.54 31.09
C GLY A 447 17.60 -10.63 32.28
N TYR A 448 16.60 -10.07 32.99
CA TYR A 448 16.85 -9.23 34.18
C TYR A 448 17.63 -9.94 35.30
N GLY A 449 17.49 -11.26 35.44
CA GLY A 449 18.21 -12.07 36.44
C GLY A 449 17.59 -12.03 37.85
N ASP A 450 16.39 -11.50 37.99
CA ASP A 450 15.60 -11.46 39.22
C ASP A 450 14.98 -12.83 39.58
N VAL A 451 14.65 -13.63 38.56
CA VAL A 451 14.20 -15.01 38.69
C VAL A 451 15.01 -15.89 37.73
N TYR A 452 15.49 -17.04 38.20
CA TYR A 452 16.21 -18.02 37.38
C TYR A 452 16.12 -19.42 38.00
N PRO A 453 16.13 -20.49 37.18
CA PRO A 453 16.11 -21.85 37.70
C PRO A 453 17.48 -22.26 38.27
N GLU A 454 17.46 -22.89 39.44
CA GLU A 454 18.68 -23.34 40.09
C GLU A 454 18.99 -24.81 39.78
N THR A 455 17.97 -25.63 39.56
CA THR A 455 18.15 -27.06 39.30
C THR A 455 18.78 -27.32 37.94
N ILE A 456 19.44 -28.48 37.79
CA ILE A 456 20.03 -28.92 36.52
C ILE A 456 18.95 -29.07 35.44
N LEU A 457 17.78 -29.62 35.79
CA LEU A 457 16.65 -29.79 34.87
C LEU A 457 16.03 -28.44 34.48
N GLY A 458 15.84 -27.54 35.44
CA GLY A 458 15.35 -26.19 35.16
C GLY A 458 16.30 -25.40 34.26
N ARG A 459 17.63 -25.54 34.45
CA ARG A 459 18.64 -24.95 33.55
C ARG A 459 18.60 -25.56 32.14
N LEU A 460 18.34 -26.86 32.01
CA LEU A 460 18.13 -27.50 30.70
C LEU A 460 16.91 -26.90 29.99
N PHE A 461 15.79 -26.78 30.68
CA PHE A 461 14.58 -26.15 30.12
C PHE A 461 14.78 -24.67 29.82
N ALA A 462 15.55 -23.95 30.63
CA ALA A 462 15.93 -22.57 30.36
C ALA A 462 16.74 -22.46 29.07
N PHE A 463 17.71 -23.35 28.84
CA PHE A 463 18.48 -23.37 27.60
C PHE A 463 17.58 -23.58 26.37
N ILE A 464 16.64 -24.53 26.44
CA ILE A 464 15.68 -24.79 25.36
C ILE A 464 14.75 -23.58 25.16
N CYS A 465 14.28 -22.95 26.23
CA CYS A 465 13.42 -21.77 26.21
C CYS A 465 14.12 -20.59 25.51
N ILE A 466 15.38 -20.31 25.86
CA ILE A 466 16.18 -19.24 25.25
C ILE A 466 16.43 -19.52 23.77
N ALA A 467 16.82 -20.76 23.41
CA ALA A 467 17.02 -21.14 22.02
C ALA A 467 15.73 -21.00 21.19
N PHE A 468 14.60 -21.42 21.75
CA PHE A 468 13.27 -21.24 21.14
C PHE A 468 12.94 -19.75 20.94
N GLY A 469 13.15 -18.91 21.96
CA GLY A 469 12.89 -17.47 21.87
C GLY A 469 13.72 -16.75 20.81
N ILE A 470 15.01 -17.10 20.67
CA ILE A 470 15.89 -16.53 19.64
C ILE A 470 15.37 -16.85 18.23
N ILE A 471 15.04 -18.12 17.96
CA ILE A 471 14.51 -18.56 16.65
C ILE A 471 13.19 -17.86 16.34
N LEU A 472 12.30 -17.84 17.33
CA LEU A 472 10.96 -17.32 17.20
C LEU A 472 10.94 -15.81 16.97
N ASN A 473 11.81 -15.04 17.64
CA ASN A 473 11.91 -13.60 17.43
C ASN A 473 12.65 -13.24 16.14
N GLY A 474 13.63 -14.04 15.70
CA GLY A 474 14.47 -13.70 14.54
C GLY A 474 13.71 -13.66 13.20
N LEU A 475 12.85 -14.65 12.94
CA LEU A 475 12.18 -14.79 11.64
C LEU A 475 11.19 -13.64 11.33
N PRO A 476 10.24 -13.30 12.23
CA PRO A 476 9.27 -12.24 11.96
C PRO A 476 9.90 -10.85 11.94
N ILE A 477 10.93 -10.59 12.76
CA ILE A 477 11.63 -9.31 12.74
C ILE A 477 12.23 -9.06 11.34
N SER A 478 12.85 -10.09 10.74
CA SER A 478 13.40 -10.01 9.38
C SER A 478 12.30 -9.77 8.33
N ILE A 479 11.19 -10.51 8.40
CA ILE A 479 10.07 -10.36 7.47
C ILE A 479 9.46 -8.97 7.57
N LEU A 480 9.16 -8.52 8.80
CA LEU A 480 8.58 -7.20 9.06
C LEU A 480 9.51 -6.08 8.59
N PHE A 481 10.82 -6.22 8.83
CA PHE A 481 11.83 -5.26 8.37
C PHE A 481 11.89 -5.17 6.84
N ASN A 482 11.93 -6.31 6.13
CA ASN A 482 11.98 -6.33 4.67
C ASN A 482 10.74 -5.66 4.07
N LYS A 483 9.55 -6.02 4.56
CA LYS A 483 8.31 -5.37 4.14
C LYS A 483 8.38 -3.86 4.43
N PHE A 484 8.74 -3.46 5.65
CA PHE A 484 8.89 -2.05 6.03
C PHE A 484 9.84 -1.28 5.12
N SER A 485 10.99 -1.85 4.77
CA SER A 485 11.98 -1.23 3.88
C SER A 485 11.40 -0.97 2.49
N ASP A 486 10.67 -1.95 1.94
CA ASP A 486 10.01 -1.83 0.64
C ASP A 486 8.94 -0.73 0.66
N TYR A 487 8.05 -0.75 1.66
CA TYR A 487 7.01 0.27 1.80
C TYR A 487 7.56 1.66 2.02
N TYR A 488 8.58 1.79 2.88
CA TYR A 488 9.23 3.06 3.15
C TYR A 488 9.84 3.64 1.87
N SER A 489 10.49 2.80 1.07
CA SER A 489 11.08 3.20 -0.22
C SER A 489 10.02 3.66 -1.21
N LYS A 490 8.91 2.92 -1.35
CA LYS A 490 7.77 3.28 -2.22
C LYS A 490 7.08 4.58 -1.79
N LEU A 491 6.82 4.76 -0.50
CA LEU A 491 6.26 6.00 0.05
C LEU A 491 7.17 7.20 -0.23
N LYS A 492 8.48 7.03 -0.02
CA LYS A 492 9.47 8.08 -0.25
C LYS A 492 9.59 8.44 -1.74
N SER A 493 9.55 7.45 -2.65
CA SER A 493 9.54 7.72 -4.10
C SER A 493 8.29 8.48 -4.53
N ASN A 494 7.12 8.13 -4.00
CA ASN A 494 5.86 8.83 -4.31
C ASN A 494 5.86 10.28 -3.81
N GLN A 495 6.39 10.54 -2.61
CA GLN A 495 6.59 11.92 -2.14
C GLN A 495 7.54 12.71 -3.05
N TYR A 496 8.61 12.07 -3.53
CA TYR A 496 9.57 12.70 -4.44
C TYR A 496 8.94 13.02 -5.80
N THR A 497 8.21 12.10 -6.41
CA THR A 497 7.54 12.30 -7.70
C THR A 497 6.45 13.37 -7.60
N ALA A 498 5.65 13.39 -6.53
CA ALA A 498 4.65 14.43 -6.27
C ALA A 498 5.29 15.83 -6.14
N SER A 499 6.41 15.93 -5.42
CA SER A 499 7.16 17.19 -5.29
C SER A 499 7.74 17.68 -6.63
N THR A 500 8.17 16.74 -7.48
CA THR A 500 8.76 17.01 -8.80
C THR A 500 7.69 17.43 -9.81
N LYS A 501 6.54 16.75 -9.85
CA LYS A 501 5.38 17.13 -10.68
C LYS A 501 4.93 18.56 -10.37
N LYS A 502 4.83 18.95 -9.09
CA LYS A 502 4.49 20.33 -8.68
C LYS A 502 5.51 21.36 -9.15
N ARG A 503 6.81 21.06 -9.01
CA ARG A 503 7.90 21.91 -9.52
C ARG A 503 7.85 22.04 -11.05
N GLY A 504 7.54 20.96 -11.77
CA GLY A 504 7.34 20.95 -13.22
C GLY A 504 6.20 21.86 -13.65
N LYS A 505 5.03 21.76 -13.00
CA LYS A 505 3.87 22.62 -13.26
C LYS A 505 4.17 24.11 -13.02
N LEU A 506 4.85 24.45 -11.92
CA LEU A 506 5.27 25.83 -11.63
C LEU A 506 6.27 26.37 -12.68
N ARG A 507 7.24 25.53 -13.09
CA ARG A 507 8.19 25.90 -14.15
C ARG A 507 7.49 26.12 -15.50
N PHE A 508 6.51 25.27 -15.84
CA PHE A 508 5.71 25.42 -17.04
C PHE A 508 4.88 26.70 -17.01
N ALA A 509 4.15 26.97 -15.91
CA ALA A 509 3.37 28.19 -15.75
C ALA A 509 4.25 29.47 -15.83
N ASN A 510 5.43 29.45 -15.22
CA ASN A 510 6.37 30.58 -15.33
C ASN A 510 6.91 30.75 -16.75
N ARG A 511 7.06 29.67 -17.53
CA ARG A 511 7.46 29.75 -18.95
C ARG A 511 6.33 30.31 -19.81
N THR A 512 5.09 29.84 -19.62
CA THR A 512 3.94 30.34 -20.38
C THR A 512 3.67 31.81 -20.07
N LEU A 513 3.81 32.25 -18.81
CA LEU A 513 3.61 33.65 -18.42
C LEU A 513 4.71 34.57 -18.98
N LYS A 514 5.97 34.10 -19.03
CA LYS A 514 7.05 34.82 -19.74
C LYS A 514 6.78 34.92 -21.24
N GLN A 515 6.28 33.86 -21.86
CA GLN A 515 5.98 33.84 -23.28
C GLN A 515 4.77 34.73 -23.62
N LEU A 516 3.74 34.74 -22.77
CA LEU A 516 2.63 35.70 -22.83
C LEU A 516 3.14 37.14 -22.73
N ASN A 517 3.98 37.46 -21.73
CA ASN A 517 4.55 38.80 -21.61
C ASN A 517 5.43 39.20 -22.81
N HIS A 518 6.09 38.24 -23.47
CA HIS A 518 6.85 38.50 -24.69
C HIS A 518 5.92 38.77 -25.89
N CYS A 519 4.81 38.06 -26.02
CA CYS A 519 3.83 38.28 -27.10
C CYS A 519 2.99 39.55 -26.92
N PHE A 520 2.70 39.95 -25.68
CA PHE A 520 1.90 41.14 -25.36
C PHE A 520 2.74 42.38 -25.03
N GLY A 521 4.06 42.24 -24.87
CA GLY A 521 4.98 43.32 -24.47
C GLY A 521 5.61 44.11 -25.63
N THR A 522 5.35 43.75 -26.89
CA THR A 522 5.83 44.48 -28.07
C THR A 522 4.69 45.26 -28.72
N ASN A 523 4.19 46.30 -28.05
CA ASN A 523 3.26 47.28 -28.64
C ASN A 523 3.51 48.70 -28.09
N SER A 524 4.78 49.06 -27.89
CA SER A 524 5.19 50.44 -27.64
C SER A 524 5.95 50.99 -28.85
N CYS A 525 5.21 51.65 -29.75
CA CYS A 525 5.78 52.48 -30.84
C CYS A 525 6.66 53.61 -30.26
N PRO A 526 7.80 53.94 -30.88
CA PRO A 526 8.55 55.14 -30.53
C PRO A 526 7.86 56.41 -31.08
N PRO A 527 7.95 57.57 -30.41
CA PRO A 527 7.28 58.78 -30.85
C PRO A 527 8.00 59.41 -32.05
N HIS A 528 7.25 59.70 -33.11
CA HIS A 528 7.67 60.55 -34.21
C HIS A 528 7.81 62.00 -33.73
N SER A 529 8.98 62.59 -33.93
CA SER A 529 9.24 64.03 -33.82
C SER A 529 8.61 64.79 -35.00
N LEU A 530 7.72 65.73 -34.72
CA LEU A 530 7.23 66.75 -35.66
C LEU A 530 8.16 67.98 -35.64
N PRO A 531 8.42 68.64 -36.79
CA PRO A 531 9.27 69.82 -36.87
C PRO A 531 8.52 71.10 -36.51
N THR A 532 9.23 72.02 -35.86
CA THR A 532 8.79 73.36 -35.45
C THR A 532 8.69 74.32 -36.63
N SER A 533 7.56 75.04 -36.71
CA SER A 533 7.46 76.41 -37.24
C SER A 533 6.80 77.27 -36.16
#